data_AF-A0A7L1QTN7-F1
#
_entry.id   AF-A0A7L1QTN7-F1
#
_cell.length_a   1.000
_cell.length_b   1.000
_cell.length_c   1.000
_cell.angle_alpha   90.00
_cell.angle_beta   90.00
_cell.angle_gamma   90.00
#
_symmetry.space_group_name_H-M   'P 1'
#
loop_
_entity.id
_entity.type
_entity.pdbx_description
1 polymer ?
#
loop_
_entity_poly.entity_id
_entity_poly.type
_entity_poly.pdbx_seq_one_letter_code
_entity_poly.pdbx_strand_id
1 'polypeptide(L)'
;HDCGLYLLISLLQALNGFVLVVTSEGLIFYSSHTIQDYLGFHQVDVIHQSVFELIHTEDQPEFRRNLHWALDPPLTPEGPSPAAGKSQDSAAVVCKPDQLPPENSSFLERSFVCRFRCLLDNSSGFLALNLQGRLKFLHGQNKRSEDGSVLPPQLALFAISTPLQPPSILQIRTKNMIFRTKHKLDFTPLACDAKGKIVLGYSEAELRMCGTGYQFVHAADTLYCAENHVRMMKTGESGLTVFRLLTKDNRWKWVQANARLIYKNGKPEYIVATQRPLVDEEGGEHLRKRPMHLPFTFTTGEALLYQSTHPLPGFPDLFQSKGKPSKFQKPSCSHGGHSQENGIDPQSLLGTVMRQDKAMH
;
A
#
# COMPACT_ATOMS: atom_id res chain seq x y z
N HIS A 1 -15.21 -20.66 -25.11
CA HIS A 1 -15.62 -19.40 -24.47
C HIS A 1 -14.62 -18.96 -23.39
N ASP A 2 -14.06 -19.87 -22.57
CA ASP A 2 -13.12 -19.50 -21.49
C ASP A 2 -11.76 -18.96 -21.96
N CYS A 3 -11.17 -19.48 -23.05
CA CYS A 3 -9.88 -18.97 -23.55
C CYS A 3 -9.91 -17.47 -23.90
N GLY A 4 -11.04 -16.93 -24.36
CA GLY A 4 -11.18 -15.52 -24.71
C GLY A 4 -11.22 -14.60 -23.48
N LEU A 5 -11.88 -15.04 -22.39
CA LEU A 5 -11.88 -14.32 -21.12
C LEU A 5 -10.49 -14.33 -20.48
N TYR A 6 -9.81 -15.48 -20.47
CA TYR A 6 -8.44 -15.56 -19.95
C TYR A 6 -7.48 -14.68 -20.74
N LEU A 7 -7.59 -14.65 -22.08
CA LEU A 7 -6.77 -13.77 -22.90
C LEU A 7 -7.05 -12.28 -22.64
N LEU A 8 -8.34 -11.90 -22.49
CA LEU A 8 -8.73 -10.53 -22.19
C LEU A 8 -8.26 -10.09 -20.79
N ILE A 9 -8.35 -10.98 -19.79
CA ILE A 9 -7.83 -10.73 -18.45
C ILE A 9 -6.30 -10.59 -18.49
N SER A 10 -5.60 -11.48 -19.20
CA SER A 10 -4.14 -11.39 -19.37
C SER A 10 -3.72 -10.12 -20.13
N LEU A 11 -4.49 -9.69 -21.13
CA LEU A 11 -4.23 -8.45 -21.87
C LEU A 11 -4.44 -7.23 -20.98
N LEU A 12 -5.53 -7.18 -20.20
CA LEU A 12 -5.80 -6.10 -19.25
C LEU A 12 -4.75 -6.04 -18.14
N GLN A 13 -4.22 -7.18 -17.70
CA GLN A 13 -3.11 -7.26 -16.74
C GLN A 13 -1.76 -6.87 -17.35
N ALA A 14 -1.58 -7.04 -18.67
CA ALA A 14 -0.38 -6.62 -19.39
C ALA A 14 -0.39 -5.13 -19.76
N LEU A 15 -1.57 -4.50 -19.80
CA LEU A 15 -1.69 -3.06 -19.92
C LEU A 15 -1.18 -2.41 -18.62
N ASN A 16 -0.17 -1.55 -18.73
CA ASN A 16 0.31 -0.71 -17.62
C ASN A 16 -0.67 0.45 -17.34
N GLY A 17 -1.96 0.17 -17.26
CA GLY A 17 -3.03 1.14 -17.09
C GLY A 17 -4.41 0.50 -17.01
N PHE A 18 -5.44 1.30 -17.26
CA PHE A 18 -6.82 0.84 -17.30
C PHE A 18 -7.53 1.37 -18.54
N VAL A 19 -8.54 0.64 -18.99
CA VAL A 19 -9.40 1.06 -20.10
C VAL A 19 -10.49 1.97 -19.55
N LEU A 20 -10.79 3.04 -20.28
CA LEU A 20 -11.83 4.01 -19.95
C LEU A 20 -12.65 4.33 -21.21
N VAL A 21 -13.98 4.29 -21.09
CA VAL A 21 -14.92 4.70 -22.13
C VAL A 21 -15.82 5.80 -21.57
N VAL A 22 -15.75 6.98 -22.19
CA VAL A 22 -16.48 8.18 -21.73
C VAL A 22 -17.37 8.70 -22.86
N THR A 23 -18.64 8.97 -22.58
CA THR A 23 -19.56 9.53 -23.58
C THR A 23 -19.25 11.01 -23.87
N SER A 24 -19.85 11.56 -24.94
CA SER A 24 -19.79 13.00 -25.25
C SER A 24 -20.24 13.91 -24.11
N GLU A 25 -21.12 13.43 -23.23
CA GLU A 25 -21.61 14.15 -22.06
C GLU A 25 -20.64 14.11 -20.87
N GLY A 26 -19.57 13.32 -20.97
CA GLY A 26 -18.63 13.09 -19.87
C GLY A 26 -19.03 11.98 -18.90
N LEU A 27 -20.00 11.12 -19.24
CA LEU A 27 -20.37 9.98 -18.42
C LEU A 27 -19.42 8.80 -18.65
N ILE A 28 -18.96 8.17 -17.59
CA ILE A 28 -18.15 6.94 -17.68
C ILE A 28 -19.07 5.78 -18.04
N PHE A 29 -19.04 5.36 -19.30
CA PHE A 29 -19.81 4.21 -19.77
C PHE A 29 -19.19 2.89 -19.33
N TYR A 30 -17.86 2.82 -19.38
CA TYR A 30 -17.12 1.64 -18.97
C TYR A 30 -15.75 2.03 -18.41
N SER A 31 -15.28 1.28 -17.42
CA SER A 31 -13.89 1.29 -16.96
C SER A 31 -13.46 -0.15 -16.70
N SER A 32 -12.20 -0.53 -16.92
CA SER A 32 -11.72 -1.86 -16.52
C SER A 32 -11.52 -1.96 -15.00
N HIS A 33 -11.64 -3.17 -14.43
CA HIS A 33 -11.43 -3.42 -13.00
C HIS A 33 -10.05 -2.95 -12.48
N THR A 34 -9.03 -2.92 -13.36
CA THR A 34 -7.69 -2.45 -13.04
C THR A 34 -7.63 -0.98 -12.62
N ILE A 35 -8.68 -0.16 -12.85
CA ILE A 35 -8.75 1.21 -12.32
C ILE A 35 -8.52 1.28 -10.80
N GLN A 36 -8.93 0.25 -10.07
CA GLN A 36 -8.72 0.14 -8.63
C GLN A 36 -7.22 0.09 -8.27
N ASP A 37 -6.41 -0.57 -9.09
CA ASP A 37 -4.96 -0.69 -8.85
C ASP A 37 -4.21 0.64 -9.09
N TYR A 38 -4.77 1.53 -9.93
CA TYR A 38 -4.13 2.79 -10.31
C TYR A 38 -4.67 4.00 -9.55
N LEU A 39 -5.99 4.09 -9.35
CA LEU A 39 -6.65 5.24 -8.72
C LEU A 39 -7.32 4.90 -7.38
N GLY A 40 -7.51 3.63 -7.06
CA GLY A 40 -8.12 3.19 -5.80
C GLY A 40 -9.66 3.17 -5.78
N PHE A 41 -10.32 3.52 -6.88
CA PHE A 41 -11.78 3.43 -6.99
C PHE A 41 -12.21 2.03 -7.41
N HIS A 42 -13.32 1.55 -6.85
CA HIS A 42 -13.97 0.36 -7.41
C HIS A 42 -14.67 0.72 -8.72
N GLN A 43 -14.60 -0.21 -9.68
CA GLN A 43 -15.22 -0.07 -11.00
C GLN A 43 -16.71 0.28 -10.91
N VAL A 44 -17.44 -0.34 -9.97
CA VAL A 44 -18.88 -0.13 -9.78
C VAL A 44 -19.22 1.28 -9.28
N ASP A 45 -18.29 1.95 -8.60
CA ASP A 45 -18.51 3.28 -8.04
C ASP A 45 -18.30 4.39 -9.08
N VAL A 46 -17.52 4.11 -10.14
CA VAL A 46 -17.20 5.10 -11.18
C VAL A 46 -18.07 4.98 -12.42
N ILE A 47 -18.60 3.79 -12.71
CA ILE A 47 -19.47 3.58 -13.87
C ILE A 47 -20.75 4.43 -13.69
N HIS A 48 -21.19 5.04 -14.78
CA HIS A 48 -22.32 5.98 -14.85
C HIS A 48 -22.14 7.29 -14.08
N GLN A 49 -20.97 7.55 -13.48
CA GLN A 49 -20.65 8.84 -12.90
C GLN A 49 -20.04 9.79 -13.93
N SER A 50 -20.07 11.08 -13.61
CA SER A 50 -19.38 12.10 -14.38
C SER A 50 -17.87 11.95 -14.22
N VAL A 51 -17.15 11.81 -15.34
CA VAL A 51 -15.68 11.75 -15.33
C VAL A 51 -15.06 13.01 -14.73
N PHE A 52 -15.76 14.14 -14.79
CA PHE A 52 -15.28 15.43 -14.27
C PHE A 52 -15.19 15.46 -12.73
N GLU A 53 -15.90 14.59 -12.03
CA GLU A 53 -15.76 14.43 -10.56
C GLU A 53 -14.42 13.79 -10.18
N LEU A 54 -13.87 13.00 -11.11
CA LEU A 54 -12.57 12.35 -10.97
C LEU A 54 -11.43 13.22 -11.51
N ILE A 55 -11.69 14.24 -12.32
CA ILE A 55 -10.64 15.05 -12.97
C ILE A 55 -10.34 16.31 -12.16
N HIS A 56 -9.06 16.67 -12.06
CA HIS A 56 -8.63 17.94 -11.49
C HIS A 56 -9.28 19.13 -12.20
N THR A 57 -9.81 20.12 -11.47
CA THR A 57 -10.62 21.21 -12.02
C THR A 57 -9.97 21.94 -13.19
N GLU A 58 -8.65 22.17 -13.12
CA GLU A 58 -7.88 22.83 -14.19
C GLU A 58 -7.79 22.03 -15.49
N ASP A 59 -7.92 20.70 -15.43
CA ASP A 59 -7.78 19.82 -16.60
C ASP A 59 -9.14 19.51 -17.24
N GLN A 60 -10.26 19.84 -16.58
CA GLN A 60 -11.60 19.58 -17.10
C GLN A 60 -11.91 20.27 -18.45
N PRO A 61 -11.52 21.53 -18.70
CA PRO A 61 -11.75 22.17 -20.00
C PRO A 61 -11.05 21.45 -21.14
N GLU A 62 -9.80 21.02 -20.92
CA GLU A 62 -9.02 20.24 -21.88
C GLU A 62 -9.68 18.89 -22.16
N PHE A 63 -10.15 18.21 -21.11
CA PHE A 63 -10.83 16.93 -21.27
C PHE A 63 -12.13 17.08 -22.08
N ARG A 64 -12.95 18.10 -21.81
CA ARG A 64 -14.16 18.41 -22.60
C ARG A 64 -13.84 18.62 -24.06
N ARG A 65 -12.77 19.35 -24.34
CA ARG A 65 -12.30 19.60 -25.71
C ARG A 65 -11.95 18.30 -26.44
N ASN A 66 -11.30 17.37 -25.74
CA ASN A 66 -10.94 16.06 -26.29
C ASN A 66 -12.14 15.12 -26.50
N LEU A 67 -13.26 15.31 -25.79
CA LEU A 67 -14.52 14.59 -26.05
C LEU A 67 -15.26 15.11 -27.29
N HIS A 68 -15.01 16.36 -27.69
CA HIS A 68 -15.62 16.95 -28.87
C HIS A 68 -14.91 16.46 -30.15
N TRP A 69 -15.70 16.21 -31.21
CA TRP A 69 -15.16 15.70 -32.48
C TRP A 69 -14.22 16.70 -33.16
N ALA A 70 -14.54 17.99 -33.08
CA ALA A 70 -13.79 19.06 -33.75
C ALA A 70 -12.61 19.62 -32.96
N LEU A 71 -12.36 19.14 -31.72
CA LEU A 71 -11.37 19.71 -30.79
C LEU A 71 -11.53 21.22 -30.49
N ASP A 72 -12.55 21.87 -31.03
CA ASP A 72 -12.91 23.26 -30.74
C ASP A 72 -14.44 23.36 -30.75
N PRO A 73 -15.11 23.38 -29.58
CA PRO A 73 -16.53 23.72 -29.55
C PRO A 73 -16.65 25.23 -29.81
N PRO A 74 -17.48 25.68 -30.77
CA PRO A 74 -17.69 27.11 -30.96
C PRO A 74 -18.13 27.75 -29.63
N LEU A 75 -17.35 28.73 -29.17
CA LEU A 75 -17.75 29.61 -28.08
C LEU A 75 -19.12 30.20 -28.45
N THR A 76 -20.10 30.00 -27.57
CA THR A 76 -21.43 30.61 -27.69
C THR A 76 -21.30 32.07 -28.10
N PRO A 77 -22.04 32.57 -29.11
CA PRO A 77 -22.03 33.99 -29.41
C PRO A 77 -22.67 34.72 -28.24
N GLU A 78 -21.86 35.41 -27.43
CA GLU A 78 -22.36 36.44 -26.52
C GLU A 78 -22.93 37.60 -27.37
N GLY A 79 -24.22 37.52 -27.67
CA GLY A 79 -25.02 38.68 -28.05
C GLY A 79 -25.55 39.40 -26.80
N PRO A 80 -25.63 40.74 -26.77
CA PRO A 80 -25.88 41.47 -25.53
C PRO A 80 -27.36 41.46 -25.07
N SER A 81 -27.57 41.05 -23.79
CA SER A 81 -28.61 41.46 -22.81
C SER A 81 -30.09 41.03 -23.00
N PRO A 82 -30.96 41.12 -21.94
CA PRO A 82 -30.75 40.79 -20.52
C PRO A 82 -31.92 39.92 -19.92
N ALA A 83 -31.71 39.48 -18.66
CA ALA A 83 -32.70 39.07 -17.64
C ALA A 83 -33.04 37.57 -17.43
N ALA A 84 -32.86 37.20 -16.16
CA ALA A 84 -33.59 36.20 -15.37
C ALA A 84 -33.40 34.70 -15.70
N GLY A 85 -32.43 34.12 -14.99
CA GLY A 85 -32.46 32.81 -14.34
C GLY A 85 -33.27 31.68 -14.98
N LYS A 86 -32.55 30.66 -15.46
CA LYS A 86 -32.90 29.25 -15.33
C LYS A 86 -31.67 28.37 -15.64
N SER A 87 -31.54 27.34 -14.81
CA SER A 87 -30.65 26.17 -14.86
C SER A 87 -30.06 25.83 -16.23
N GLN A 88 -28.74 25.78 -16.26
CA GLN A 88 -27.89 25.44 -17.39
C GLN A 88 -27.89 23.91 -17.58
N ASP A 89 -28.97 23.38 -18.16
CA ASP A 89 -29.10 21.97 -18.56
C ASP A 89 -28.94 21.81 -20.07
N SER A 90 -28.14 20.81 -20.45
CA SER A 90 -28.07 20.11 -21.75
C SER A 90 -28.15 20.92 -23.04
N ALA A 91 -26.99 21.17 -23.65
CA ALA A 91 -26.87 21.29 -25.10
C ALA A 91 -26.15 20.05 -25.65
N ALA A 92 -26.86 18.92 -25.71
CA ALA A 92 -26.47 17.82 -26.58
C ALA A 92 -26.57 18.34 -28.02
N VAL A 93 -25.46 18.80 -28.58
CA VAL A 93 -25.38 19.23 -29.98
C VAL A 93 -25.66 18.00 -30.83
N VAL A 94 -26.89 17.92 -31.35
CA VAL A 94 -27.32 16.95 -32.35
C VAL A 94 -26.42 17.16 -33.57
N CYS A 95 -25.39 16.31 -33.69
CA CYS A 95 -24.48 16.35 -34.82
C CYS A 95 -25.24 15.90 -36.07
N LYS A 96 -25.25 16.74 -37.12
CA LYS A 96 -25.71 16.31 -38.44
C LYS A 96 -24.67 15.33 -39.01
N PRO A 97 -25.06 14.13 -39.50
CA PRO A 97 -24.14 13.12 -40.03
C PRO A 97 -23.24 13.63 -41.17
N ASP A 98 -23.66 14.68 -41.88
CA ASP A 98 -23.02 15.19 -43.09
C ASP A 98 -21.73 16.00 -42.85
N GLN A 99 -21.36 16.27 -41.59
CA GLN A 99 -20.14 17.04 -41.24
C GLN A 99 -19.06 16.21 -40.53
N LEU A 100 -19.29 14.92 -40.33
CA LEU A 100 -18.37 14.07 -39.57
C LEU A 100 -17.30 13.45 -40.49
N PRO A 101 -16.01 13.49 -40.11
CA PRO A 101 -14.98 12.71 -40.78
C PRO A 101 -15.35 11.22 -40.80
N PRO A 102 -14.88 10.43 -41.79
CA PRO A 102 -15.03 8.98 -41.77
C PRO A 102 -14.59 8.37 -40.43
N GLU A 103 -15.25 7.34 -39.93
CA GLU A 103 -14.97 6.72 -38.61
C GLU A 103 -13.51 6.26 -38.42
N ASN A 104 -12.78 6.04 -39.51
CA ASN A 104 -11.37 5.65 -39.52
C ASN A 104 -10.39 6.82 -39.67
N SER A 105 -10.87 8.05 -39.61
CA SER A 105 -10.04 9.25 -39.72
C SER A 105 -9.10 9.41 -38.52
N SER A 106 -7.84 9.76 -38.78
CA SER A 106 -6.87 10.12 -37.74
C SER A 106 -7.32 11.32 -36.90
N PHE A 107 -8.23 12.15 -37.43
CA PHE A 107 -8.84 13.27 -36.71
C PHE A 107 -9.61 12.88 -35.45
N LEU A 108 -9.99 11.60 -35.29
CA LEU A 108 -10.69 11.11 -34.10
C LEU A 108 -9.73 10.53 -33.04
N GLU A 109 -8.44 10.44 -33.34
CA GLU A 109 -7.43 10.00 -32.37
C GLU A 109 -7.22 11.06 -31.28
N ARG A 110 -7.01 10.59 -30.06
CA ARG A 110 -6.82 11.45 -28.88
C ARG A 110 -5.61 10.94 -28.11
N SER A 111 -4.71 11.87 -27.79
CA SER A 111 -3.56 11.63 -26.93
C SER A 111 -3.34 12.87 -26.09
N PHE A 112 -3.61 12.79 -24.80
CA PHE A 112 -3.48 13.94 -23.90
C PHE A 112 -3.22 13.49 -22.47
N VAL A 113 -2.68 14.40 -21.66
CA VAL A 113 -2.42 14.16 -20.24
C VAL A 113 -3.53 14.78 -19.41
N CYS A 114 -3.99 14.07 -18.38
CA CYS A 114 -5.00 14.56 -17.46
C CYS A 114 -4.76 14.01 -16.05
N ARG A 115 -4.92 14.85 -15.03
CA ARG A 115 -4.81 14.47 -13.63
C ARG A 115 -6.15 13.95 -13.12
N PHE A 116 -6.14 12.70 -12.66
CA PHE A 116 -7.28 12.05 -12.03
C PHE A 116 -7.07 11.98 -10.53
N ARG A 117 -8.15 12.15 -9.75
CA ARG A 117 -8.16 11.92 -8.31
C ARG A 117 -7.64 10.51 -8.04
N CYS A 118 -6.79 10.37 -7.04
CA CYS A 118 -6.13 9.11 -6.69
C CYS A 118 -6.22 8.91 -5.18
N LEU A 119 -6.87 7.82 -4.76
CA LEU A 119 -6.99 7.43 -3.35
C LEU A 119 -5.75 6.66 -2.85
N LEU A 120 -4.83 6.32 -3.75
CA LEU A 120 -3.63 5.51 -3.46
C LEU A 120 -2.36 6.34 -3.25
N ASP A 121 -2.39 7.64 -3.54
CA ASP A 121 -1.27 8.57 -3.37
C ASP A 121 -1.53 9.51 -2.19
N ASN A 122 -0.56 9.58 -1.28
CA ASN A 122 -0.65 10.40 -0.06
C ASN A 122 -0.04 11.80 -0.22
N SER A 123 0.53 12.12 -1.39
CA SER A 123 1.21 13.39 -1.62
C SER A 123 0.25 14.49 -2.11
N SER A 124 -0.42 14.28 -3.24
CA SER A 124 -1.27 15.29 -3.90
C SER A 124 -2.75 14.90 -4.00
N GLY A 125 -3.07 13.62 -3.82
CA GLY A 125 -4.41 13.09 -4.05
C GLY A 125 -4.82 13.04 -5.52
N PHE A 126 -3.89 13.29 -6.46
CA PHE A 126 -4.09 13.19 -7.90
C PHE A 126 -2.94 12.43 -8.58
N LEU A 127 -3.25 11.70 -9.65
CA LEU A 127 -2.31 10.98 -10.48
C LEU A 127 -2.43 11.48 -11.93
N ALA A 128 -1.31 11.92 -12.51
CA ALA A 128 -1.24 12.30 -13.92
C ALA A 128 -1.25 11.04 -14.80
N LEU A 129 -2.23 10.96 -15.69
CA LEU A 129 -2.40 9.87 -16.64
C LEU A 129 -2.23 10.41 -18.06
N ASN A 130 -1.54 9.64 -18.90
CA ASN A 130 -1.61 9.76 -20.35
C ASN A 130 -2.81 8.95 -20.86
N LEU A 131 -3.77 9.61 -21.49
CA LEU A 131 -4.92 8.99 -22.14
C LEU A 131 -4.64 8.88 -23.63
N GLN A 132 -4.59 7.65 -24.12
CA GLN A 132 -4.40 7.37 -25.55
C GLN A 132 -5.58 6.57 -26.07
N GLY A 133 -6.24 7.09 -27.11
CA GLY A 133 -7.51 6.53 -27.55
C GLY A 133 -8.06 7.12 -28.84
N ARG A 134 -9.34 6.86 -29.09
CA ARG A 134 -10.08 7.38 -30.24
C ARG A 134 -11.55 7.60 -29.90
N LEU A 135 -12.15 8.62 -30.50
CA LEU A 135 -13.60 8.79 -30.52
C LEU A 135 -14.25 7.78 -31.48
N LYS A 136 -15.24 7.01 -31.01
CA LYS A 136 -16.03 6.07 -31.83
C LYS A 136 -17.50 6.15 -31.45
N PHE A 137 -18.38 5.77 -32.37
CA PHE A 137 -19.80 5.65 -32.07
C PHE A 137 -20.08 4.53 -31.07
N LEU A 138 -20.76 4.89 -29.99
CA LEU A 138 -21.21 3.96 -28.98
C LEU A 138 -22.59 3.44 -29.36
N HIS A 139 -22.62 2.23 -29.90
CA HIS A 139 -23.84 1.56 -30.33
C HIS A 139 -24.55 0.87 -29.15
N GLY A 140 -25.87 0.69 -29.23
CA GLY A 140 -26.66 0.00 -28.20
C GLY A 140 -27.05 0.86 -27.01
N GLN A 141 -26.80 2.18 -27.06
CA GLN A 141 -27.40 3.13 -26.12
C GLN A 141 -28.89 3.25 -26.45
N ASN A 142 -29.77 2.54 -25.73
CA ASN A 142 -31.23 2.67 -25.85
C ASN A 142 -31.74 4.01 -25.25
N LYS A 143 -31.09 5.14 -25.60
CA LYS A 143 -31.54 6.46 -25.19
C LYS A 143 -32.71 6.88 -26.09
N ARG A 144 -33.81 7.24 -25.46
CA ARG A 144 -34.98 7.82 -26.14
C ARG A 144 -34.99 9.33 -25.85
N SER A 145 -35.25 10.12 -26.90
CA SER A 145 -35.51 11.55 -26.76
C SER A 145 -36.81 11.79 -25.99
N GLU A 146 -37.06 13.02 -25.54
CA GLU A 146 -38.31 13.41 -24.85
C GLU A 146 -39.57 13.11 -25.68
N ASP A 147 -39.42 13.08 -27.01
CA ASP A 147 -40.46 12.71 -27.98
C ASP A 147 -40.62 11.20 -28.20
N GLY A 148 -39.84 10.36 -27.51
CA GLY A 148 -39.85 8.91 -27.64
C GLY A 148 -39.09 8.35 -28.85
N SER A 149 -38.49 9.20 -29.69
CA SER A 149 -37.66 8.78 -30.81
C SER A 149 -36.33 8.19 -30.32
N VAL A 150 -35.80 7.21 -31.09
CA VAL A 150 -34.50 6.60 -30.80
C VAL A 150 -33.41 7.60 -31.18
N LEU A 151 -32.58 7.98 -30.21
CA LEU A 151 -31.46 8.88 -30.47
C LEU A 151 -30.37 8.16 -31.28
N PRO A 152 -29.74 8.83 -32.26
CA PRO A 152 -28.64 8.24 -33.01
C PRO A 152 -27.45 7.92 -32.08
N PRO A 153 -26.61 6.93 -32.43
CA PRO A 153 -25.39 6.63 -31.68
C PRO A 153 -24.54 7.90 -31.47
N GLN A 154 -24.07 8.11 -30.24
CA GLN A 154 -23.22 9.25 -29.90
C GLN A 154 -21.75 8.84 -29.91
N LEU A 155 -20.87 9.82 -30.15
CA LEU A 155 -19.44 9.60 -30.00
C LEU A 155 -19.08 9.40 -28.53
N ALA A 156 -18.19 8.45 -28.28
CA ALA A 156 -17.57 8.22 -27.00
C ALA A 156 -16.06 8.08 -27.18
N LEU A 157 -15.29 8.55 -26.21
CA LEU A 157 -13.85 8.35 -26.13
C LEU A 157 -13.58 6.95 -25.62
N PHE A 158 -12.93 6.12 -26.45
CA PHE A 158 -12.37 4.83 -26.05
C PHE A 158 -10.88 5.02 -25.85
N ALA A 159 -10.41 5.00 -24.60
CA ALA A 159 -9.02 5.28 -24.27
C ALA A 159 -8.43 4.26 -23.30
N ILE A 160 -7.11 4.14 -23.38
CA ILE A 160 -6.28 3.50 -22.36
C ILE A 160 -5.63 4.62 -21.57
N SER A 161 -5.81 4.59 -20.26
CA SER A 161 -5.25 5.55 -19.32
C SER A 161 -4.06 4.91 -18.61
N THR A 162 -2.86 5.39 -18.90
CA THR A 162 -1.60 4.90 -18.31
C THR A 162 -0.97 6.00 -17.45
N PRO A 163 -0.40 5.70 -16.27
CA PRO A 163 0.35 6.68 -15.51
C PRO A 163 1.46 7.33 -16.34
N LEU A 164 1.54 8.67 -16.31
CA LEU A 164 2.53 9.43 -17.09
C LEU A 164 3.97 9.04 -16.71
N GLN A 165 4.18 8.81 -15.42
CA GLN A 165 5.35 8.13 -14.91
C GLN A 165 4.94 6.68 -14.62
N PRO A 166 5.41 5.69 -15.39
CA PRO A 166 5.09 4.30 -15.12
C PRO A 166 5.51 3.99 -13.68
N PRO A 167 4.59 3.59 -12.77
CA PRO A 167 5.04 3.00 -11.51
C PRO A 167 5.90 1.80 -11.91
N SER A 168 7.07 1.66 -11.29
CA SER A 168 7.92 0.53 -11.61
C SER A 168 7.11 -0.76 -11.46
N ILE A 169 7.28 -1.74 -12.34
CA ILE A 169 6.56 -3.03 -12.23
C ILE A 169 6.72 -3.65 -10.85
N LEU A 170 7.84 -3.36 -10.18
CA LEU A 170 8.11 -3.69 -8.79
C LEU A 170 7.14 -3.00 -7.81
N GLN A 171 6.81 -1.73 -8.01
CA GLN A 171 5.90 -0.95 -7.16
C GLN A 171 4.45 -1.43 -7.29
N ILE A 172 3.98 -1.74 -8.51
CA ILE A 172 2.64 -2.31 -8.74
C ILE A 172 2.53 -3.71 -8.12
N ARG A 173 3.52 -4.58 -8.36
CA ARG A 173 3.57 -5.89 -7.71
C ARG A 173 3.62 -5.75 -6.20
N THR A 174 4.46 -4.87 -5.67
CA THR A 174 4.62 -4.66 -4.21
C THR A 174 3.30 -4.28 -3.52
N LYS A 175 2.46 -3.42 -4.13
CA LYS A 175 1.14 -3.07 -3.57
C LYS A 175 0.17 -4.27 -3.49
N ASN A 176 0.22 -5.19 -4.46
CA ASN A 176 -0.63 -6.39 -4.50
C ASN A 176 -0.02 -7.65 -3.83
N MET A 177 1.20 -7.53 -3.28
CA MET A 177 1.93 -8.60 -2.59
C MET A 177 1.75 -8.60 -1.06
N ILE A 178 0.53 -8.30 -0.57
CA ILE A 178 0.23 -8.57 0.85
C ILE A 178 0.35 -10.08 1.10
N PHE A 179 1.15 -10.44 2.09
CA PHE A 179 1.44 -11.82 2.44
C PHE A 179 1.26 -12.08 3.93
N ARG A 180 1.18 -13.36 4.29
CA ARG A 180 0.99 -13.80 5.67
C ARG A 180 2.08 -14.76 6.11
N THR A 181 2.45 -14.64 7.38
CA THR A 181 3.36 -15.56 8.05
C THR A 181 2.73 -16.10 9.33
N LYS A 182 3.02 -17.36 9.63
CA LYS A 182 2.54 -18.07 10.82
C LYS A 182 3.72 -18.30 11.74
N HIS A 183 3.55 -18.06 13.04
CA HIS A 183 4.61 -18.20 14.05
C HIS A 183 4.08 -18.91 15.30
N LYS A 184 4.97 -19.54 16.05
CA LYS A 184 4.73 -19.94 17.43
C LYS A 184 4.57 -18.72 18.34
N LEU A 185 4.12 -18.92 19.58
CA LEU A 185 3.95 -17.85 20.57
C LEU A 185 5.27 -17.20 21.03
N ASP A 186 6.40 -17.88 20.84
CA ASP A 186 7.75 -17.33 21.06
C ASP A 186 8.28 -16.55 19.84
N PHE A 187 7.42 -16.30 18.85
CA PHE A 187 7.72 -15.65 17.57
C PHE A 187 8.58 -16.48 16.61
N THR A 188 8.83 -17.77 16.86
CA THR A 188 9.50 -18.64 15.87
C THR A 188 8.62 -18.86 14.63
N PRO A 189 9.11 -18.57 13.42
CA PRO A 189 8.34 -18.76 12.20
C PRO A 189 8.10 -20.23 11.90
N LEU A 190 6.88 -20.52 11.48
CA LEU A 190 6.41 -21.84 11.11
C LEU A 190 6.18 -21.96 9.61
N ALA A 191 5.62 -20.92 8.99
CA ALA A 191 5.23 -20.92 7.59
C ALA A 191 5.05 -19.52 7.01
N CYS A 192 5.08 -19.41 5.69
CA CYS A 192 4.64 -18.24 4.93
C CYS A 192 3.76 -18.70 3.75
N ASP A 193 2.86 -17.83 3.29
CA ASP A 193 2.09 -18.12 2.06
C ASP A 193 2.94 -17.98 0.78
N ALA A 194 2.35 -18.31 -0.37
CA ALA A 194 3.05 -18.25 -1.65
C ALA A 194 3.61 -16.84 -1.98
N LYS A 195 2.89 -15.78 -1.61
CA LYS A 195 3.36 -14.40 -1.80
C LYS A 195 4.53 -14.09 -0.88
N GLY A 196 4.48 -14.55 0.37
CA GLY A 196 5.57 -14.42 1.34
C GLY A 196 6.84 -15.13 0.87
N LYS A 197 6.71 -16.32 0.28
CA LYS A 197 7.85 -17.03 -0.34
C LYS A 197 8.47 -16.23 -1.49
N ILE A 198 7.66 -15.58 -2.32
CA ILE A 198 8.15 -14.73 -3.42
C ILE A 198 8.86 -13.48 -2.86
N VAL A 199 8.27 -12.82 -1.86
CA VAL A 199 8.79 -11.57 -1.30
C VAL A 199 10.05 -11.77 -0.46
N LEU A 200 10.08 -12.80 0.40
CA LEU A 200 11.18 -13.03 1.33
C LEU A 200 12.25 -13.98 0.78
N GLY A 201 11.90 -14.82 -0.20
CA GLY A 201 12.79 -15.79 -0.83
C GLY A 201 13.01 -17.09 -0.04
N TYR A 202 12.58 -17.16 1.22
CA TYR A 202 12.74 -18.37 2.04
C TYR A 202 11.68 -19.43 1.77
N SER A 203 12.11 -20.69 1.80
CA SER A 203 11.21 -21.83 1.95
C SER A 203 10.74 -21.98 3.40
N GLU A 204 9.65 -22.72 3.61
CA GLU A 204 9.12 -23.02 4.94
C GLU A 204 10.13 -23.78 5.81
N ALA A 205 10.90 -24.70 5.22
CA ALA A 205 11.97 -25.41 5.92
C ALA A 205 13.07 -24.45 6.40
N GLU A 206 13.51 -23.53 5.54
CA GLU A 206 14.54 -22.54 5.89
C GLU A 206 14.07 -21.62 7.01
N LEU A 207 12.82 -21.11 6.94
CA LEU A 207 12.26 -20.27 7.99
C LEU A 207 12.34 -20.95 9.37
N ARG A 208 11.94 -22.23 9.45
CA ARG A 208 11.94 -22.99 10.70
C ARG A 208 13.34 -23.26 11.27
N MET A 209 14.36 -23.30 10.41
CA MET A 209 15.74 -23.58 10.81
C MET A 209 16.49 -22.35 11.30
N CYS A 210 16.02 -21.15 10.95
CA CYS A 210 16.68 -19.89 11.26
C CYS A 210 16.39 -19.34 12.66
N GLY A 211 15.74 -20.10 13.54
CA GLY A 211 15.54 -19.69 14.93
C GLY A 211 14.27 -18.89 15.18
N THR A 212 14.36 -17.82 15.97
CA THR A 212 13.21 -16.95 16.27
C THR A 212 12.94 -15.95 15.14
N GLY A 213 11.73 -15.42 15.07
CA GLY A 213 11.35 -14.41 14.07
C GLY A 213 12.20 -13.13 14.15
N TYR A 214 12.79 -12.84 15.31
CA TYR A 214 13.68 -11.69 15.51
C TYR A 214 14.97 -11.78 14.68
N GLN A 215 15.41 -12.98 14.30
CA GLN A 215 16.57 -13.17 13.43
C GLN A 215 16.38 -12.52 12.05
N PHE A 216 15.12 -12.38 11.63
CA PHE A 216 14.74 -11.73 10.39
C PHE A 216 14.47 -10.23 10.56
N VAL A 217 14.41 -9.70 11.78
CA VAL A 217 14.12 -8.28 12.02
C VAL A 217 15.43 -7.50 12.07
N HIS A 218 15.48 -6.34 11.43
CA HIS A 218 16.66 -5.46 11.52
C HIS A 218 16.92 -5.06 12.98
N ALA A 219 18.19 -5.06 13.42
CA ALA A 219 18.58 -4.74 14.80
C ALA A 219 17.93 -3.45 15.34
N ALA A 220 18.02 -2.35 14.58
CA ALA A 220 17.40 -1.06 14.92
C ALA A 220 15.86 -1.07 15.05
N ASP A 221 15.17 -2.10 14.54
CA ASP A 221 13.71 -2.25 14.64
C ASP A 221 13.30 -3.31 15.68
N THR A 222 14.27 -4.05 16.24
CA THR A 222 14.05 -5.24 17.06
C THR A 222 13.30 -4.92 18.35
N LEU A 223 13.69 -3.85 19.05
CA LEU A 223 13.02 -3.44 20.29
C LEU A 223 11.55 -3.12 20.06
N TYR A 224 11.24 -2.40 18.98
CA TYR A 224 9.87 -2.02 18.62
C TYR A 224 9.01 -3.25 18.36
N CYS A 225 9.56 -4.23 17.62
CA CYS A 225 8.89 -5.50 17.36
C CYS A 225 8.67 -6.29 18.66
N ALA A 226 9.63 -6.28 19.58
CA ALA A 226 9.51 -6.97 20.86
C ALA A 226 8.44 -6.34 21.77
N GLU A 227 8.38 -5.01 21.84
CA GLU A 227 7.31 -4.30 22.58
C GLU A 227 5.92 -4.62 22.02
N ASN A 228 5.79 -4.63 20.69
CA ASN A 228 4.55 -4.99 20.01
C ASN A 228 4.18 -6.45 20.24
N HIS A 229 5.16 -7.34 20.32
CA HIS A 229 4.94 -8.74 20.67
C HIS A 229 4.43 -8.87 22.11
N VAL A 230 5.05 -8.19 23.08
CA VAL A 230 4.57 -8.17 24.48
C VAL A 230 3.15 -7.61 24.57
N ARG A 231 2.84 -6.54 23.83
CA ARG A 231 1.48 -5.99 23.73
C ARG A 231 0.52 -7.05 23.20
N MET A 232 0.84 -7.68 22.07
CA MET A 232 0.02 -8.72 21.46
C MET A 232 -0.26 -9.90 22.40
N MET A 233 0.71 -10.30 23.22
CA MET A 233 0.50 -11.36 24.21
C MET A 233 -0.51 -10.96 25.30
N LYS A 234 -0.70 -9.66 25.56
CA LYS A 234 -1.67 -9.14 26.54
C LYS A 234 -3.03 -8.82 25.92
N THR A 235 -3.05 -8.28 24.70
CA THR A 235 -4.25 -7.71 24.08
C THR A 235 -4.82 -8.58 22.95
N GLY A 236 -4.06 -9.55 22.45
CA GLY A 236 -4.43 -10.37 21.29
C GLY A 236 -3.93 -9.83 19.94
N GLU A 237 -3.44 -8.59 19.88
CA GLU A 237 -2.96 -7.96 18.63
C GLU A 237 -1.78 -7.01 18.84
N SER A 238 -0.92 -6.88 17.82
CA SER A 238 0.28 -6.04 17.88
C SER A 238 0.01 -4.55 17.60
N GLY A 239 -1.05 -4.26 16.85
CA GLY A 239 -1.22 -2.99 16.13
C GLY A 239 -0.42 -2.93 14.83
N LEU A 240 -0.62 -1.87 14.05
CA LEU A 240 0.13 -1.62 12.81
C LEU A 240 1.55 -1.15 13.14
N THR A 241 2.55 -1.73 12.49
CA THR A 241 3.95 -1.34 12.67
C THR A 241 4.71 -1.47 11.36
N VAL A 242 5.58 -0.50 11.09
CA VAL A 242 6.48 -0.51 9.93
C VAL A 242 7.89 -0.83 10.40
N PHE A 243 8.54 -1.83 9.81
CA PHE A 243 9.91 -2.27 10.14
C PHE A 243 10.57 -2.98 8.95
N ARG A 244 11.84 -3.36 9.09
CA ARG A 244 12.59 -4.10 8.07
C ARG A 244 12.70 -5.59 8.37
N LEU A 245 12.49 -6.41 7.34
CA LEU A 245 12.75 -7.84 7.32
C LEU A 245 13.95 -8.18 6.44
N LEU A 246 14.78 -9.12 6.88
CA LEU A 246 15.89 -9.68 6.12
C LEU A 246 15.35 -10.70 5.11
N THR A 247 15.62 -10.49 3.83
CA THR A 247 15.31 -11.43 2.74
C THR A 247 16.46 -12.42 2.53
N LYS A 248 16.19 -13.52 1.82
CA LYS A 248 17.16 -14.59 1.56
C LYS A 248 18.40 -14.12 0.79
N ASP A 249 18.26 -13.10 -0.04
CA ASP A 249 19.34 -12.45 -0.78
C ASP A 249 20.11 -11.40 0.05
N ASN A 250 19.98 -11.45 1.38
CA ASN A 250 20.63 -10.55 2.35
C ASN A 250 20.28 -9.07 2.12
N ARG A 251 19.02 -8.77 1.79
CA ARG A 251 18.53 -7.40 1.65
C ARG A 251 17.50 -7.08 2.72
N TRP A 252 17.41 -5.79 3.05
CA TRP A 252 16.38 -5.30 3.95
C TRP A 252 15.14 -4.91 3.17
N LYS A 253 14.01 -5.55 3.46
CA LYS A 253 12.71 -5.21 2.88
C LYS A 253 11.86 -4.51 3.92
N TRP A 254 11.46 -3.27 3.64
CA TRP A 254 10.47 -2.59 4.44
C TRP A 254 9.12 -3.29 4.34
N VAL A 255 8.47 -3.48 5.49
CA VAL A 255 7.13 -4.05 5.61
C VAL A 255 6.30 -3.24 6.61
N GLN A 256 5.03 -3.06 6.29
CA GLN A 256 3.99 -2.69 7.26
C GLN A 256 3.26 -3.97 7.68
N ALA A 257 3.26 -4.28 8.97
CA ALA A 257 2.65 -5.50 9.48
C ALA A 257 1.66 -5.24 10.61
N ASN A 258 0.68 -6.13 10.71
CA ASN A 258 -0.18 -6.31 11.88
C ASN A 258 -0.23 -7.81 12.21
N ALA A 259 0.03 -8.15 13.46
CA ALA A 259 0.02 -9.51 13.97
C ALA A 259 -1.08 -9.71 15.02
N ARG A 260 -1.65 -10.92 15.04
CA ARG A 260 -2.71 -11.32 15.97
C ARG A 260 -2.52 -12.73 16.49
N LEU A 261 -2.98 -12.97 17.71
CA LEU A 261 -3.10 -14.29 18.30
C LEU A 261 -4.30 -15.03 17.72
N ILE A 262 -4.09 -16.31 17.40
CA ILE A 262 -5.15 -17.24 17.04
C ILE A 262 -5.38 -18.19 18.20
N TYR A 263 -6.64 -18.30 18.61
CA TYR A 263 -7.06 -19.09 19.76
C TYR A 263 -7.71 -20.40 19.30
N LYS A 264 -7.43 -21.47 20.03
CA LYS A 264 -8.09 -22.77 19.89
C LYS A 264 -8.41 -23.30 21.26
N ASN A 265 -9.65 -23.74 21.46
CA ASN A 265 -10.15 -24.21 22.76
C ASN A 265 -9.90 -23.20 23.89
N GLY A 266 -10.07 -21.90 23.61
CA GLY A 266 -9.89 -20.82 24.59
C GLY A 266 -8.43 -20.51 24.97
N LYS A 267 -7.44 -21.13 24.31
CA LYS A 267 -6.01 -20.86 24.55
C LYS A 267 -5.33 -20.33 23.29
N PRO A 268 -4.36 -19.40 23.40
CA PRO A 268 -3.57 -18.96 22.25
C PRO A 268 -2.75 -20.15 21.71
N GLU A 269 -2.81 -20.39 20.40
CA GLU A 269 -2.12 -21.52 19.74
C GLU A 269 -0.96 -21.04 18.86
N TYR A 270 -1.17 -19.96 18.09
CA TYR A 270 -0.15 -19.41 17.20
C TYR A 270 -0.40 -17.95 16.86
N ILE A 271 0.63 -17.28 16.34
CA ILE A 271 0.57 -15.92 15.83
C ILE A 271 0.40 -15.95 14.31
N VAL A 272 -0.43 -15.06 13.77
CA VAL A 272 -0.46 -14.76 12.33
C VAL A 272 -0.14 -13.29 12.10
N ALA A 273 0.91 -13.02 11.34
CA ALA A 273 1.25 -11.67 10.89
C ALA A 273 0.82 -11.48 9.43
N THR A 274 0.10 -10.40 9.16
CA THR A 274 -0.25 -9.94 7.81
C THR A 274 0.64 -8.77 7.47
N GLN A 275 1.28 -8.80 6.30
CA GLN A 275 2.41 -7.94 5.96
C GLN A 275 2.24 -7.38 4.56
N ARG A 276 2.38 -6.07 4.42
CA ARG A 276 2.45 -5.36 3.15
C ARG A 276 3.89 -4.91 2.93
N PRO A 277 4.58 -5.42 1.89
CA PRO A 277 5.89 -4.91 1.55
C PRO A 277 5.79 -3.46 1.07
N LEU A 278 6.77 -2.65 1.45
CA LEU A 278 6.85 -1.23 1.12
C LEU A 278 8.01 -0.98 0.15
N VAL A 279 7.97 0.19 -0.48
CA VAL A 279 9.13 0.77 -1.14
C VAL A 279 10.00 1.51 -0.12
N ASP A 280 11.28 1.71 -0.45
CA ASP A 280 12.25 2.26 0.49
C ASP A 280 11.91 3.69 0.92
N GLU A 281 11.35 4.50 0.01
CA GLU A 281 10.89 5.86 0.30
C GLU A 281 9.77 5.87 1.35
N GLU A 282 8.76 5.01 1.19
CA GLU A 282 7.65 4.87 2.14
C GLU A 282 8.15 4.40 3.52
N GLY A 283 9.03 3.39 3.54
CA GLY A 283 9.64 2.88 4.76
C GLY A 283 10.51 3.92 5.48
N GLY A 284 11.30 4.69 4.72
CA GLY A 284 12.14 5.76 5.23
C GLY A 284 11.33 6.89 5.89
N GLU A 285 10.22 7.30 5.27
CA GLU A 285 9.34 8.33 5.84
C GLU A 285 8.69 7.86 7.15
N HIS A 286 8.30 6.58 7.24
CA HIS A 286 7.81 6.00 8.48
C HIS A 286 8.87 5.97 9.58
N LEU A 287 10.12 5.65 9.24
CA LEU A 287 11.22 5.69 10.20
C LEU A 287 11.45 7.11 10.72
N ARG A 288 11.38 8.12 9.85
CA ARG A 288 11.57 9.53 10.21
C ARG A 288 10.50 10.07 11.15
N LYS A 289 9.27 9.57 11.03
CA LYS A 289 8.13 9.91 11.91
C LYS A 289 8.10 9.11 13.20
N ARG A 290 8.92 8.07 13.33
CA ARG A 290 8.89 7.20 14.51
C ARG A 290 9.38 7.99 15.73
N PRO A 291 8.58 8.10 16.80
CA PRO A 291 9.03 8.76 18.01
C PRO A 291 10.20 7.97 18.59
N MET A 292 11.33 8.65 18.85
CA MET A 292 12.43 8.10 19.64
C MET A 292 12.03 8.11 21.13
N HIS A 293 11.02 7.33 21.49
CA HIS A 293 10.73 7.06 22.89
C HIS A 293 11.25 5.68 23.23
N LEU A 294 12.55 5.59 23.57
CA LEU A 294 13.04 4.43 24.27
C LEU A 294 12.54 4.51 25.72
N PRO A 295 11.98 3.43 26.30
CA PRO A 295 11.57 3.41 27.71
C PRO A 295 12.74 3.57 28.70
N PHE A 296 13.98 3.59 28.19
CA PHE A 296 15.20 3.74 28.97
C PHE A 296 15.88 5.05 28.57
N THR A 297 15.82 6.01 29.48
CA THR A 297 16.65 7.20 29.49
C THR A 297 18.11 6.76 29.65
N PHE A 298 18.87 6.72 28.55
CA PHE A 298 20.33 6.66 28.64
C PHE A 298 20.84 8.06 29.02
N THR A 299 20.81 8.34 30.32
CA THR A 299 21.65 9.39 30.89
C THR A 299 22.64 8.70 31.81
N THR A 300 23.91 8.74 31.39
CA THR A 300 25.11 8.16 32.05
C THR A 300 25.22 6.63 32.04
N GLY A 301 26.26 6.11 31.37
CA GLY A 301 26.52 4.69 31.14
C GLY A 301 26.87 3.87 32.38
N GLU A 302 25.91 3.68 33.28
CA GLU A 302 25.94 2.61 34.28
C GLU A 302 24.73 1.69 34.07
N ALA A 303 24.99 0.42 33.78
CA ALA A 303 23.96 -0.60 33.65
C ALA A 303 23.41 -0.94 35.05
N LEU A 304 22.20 -0.46 35.37
CA LEU A 304 21.44 -0.98 36.50
C LEU A 304 20.80 -2.31 36.10
N LEU A 305 21.40 -3.41 36.55
CA LEU A 305 20.76 -4.72 36.59
C LEU A 305 19.45 -4.58 37.37
N TYR A 306 18.33 -4.98 36.76
CA TYR A 306 17.00 -4.94 37.38
C TYR A 306 17.02 -5.62 38.75
N GLN A 307 17.05 -4.85 39.83
CA GLN A 307 16.47 -5.27 41.10
C GLN A 307 14.96 -5.14 40.95
N SER A 308 14.28 -6.28 40.94
CA SER A 308 12.81 -6.35 40.88
C SER A 308 12.23 -5.74 42.15
N THR A 309 11.71 -4.52 42.05
CA THR A 309 10.91 -3.90 43.12
C THR A 309 9.70 -3.18 42.56
N HIS A 310 8.72 -3.95 42.06
CA HIS A 310 7.31 -3.56 42.09
C HIS A 310 6.51 -4.73 42.66
N PRO A 311 5.73 -4.55 43.75
CA PRO A 311 5.01 -5.63 44.39
C PRO A 311 3.83 -6.06 43.52
N LEU A 312 3.73 -7.37 43.26
CA LEU A 312 2.56 -8.00 42.65
C LEU A 312 1.41 -7.99 43.68
N PRO A 313 0.20 -7.48 43.37
CA PRO A 313 -0.94 -7.64 44.26
C PRO A 313 -1.38 -9.12 44.22
N GLY A 314 -1.23 -9.85 45.33
CA GLY A 314 -1.91 -11.14 45.51
C GLY A 314 -1.11 -12.33 46.09
N PHE A 315 0.13 -12.16 46.54
CA PHE A 315 0.89 -13.26 47.18
C PHE A 315 1.46 -12.82 48.54
N PRO A 316 1.30 -13.60 49.63
CA PRO A 316 1.90 -13.29 50.92
C PRO A 316 3.40 -13.59 50.93
N ASP A 317 4.18 -12.61 51.37
CA ASP A 317 5.64 -12.66 51.53
C ASP A 317 6.11 -13.77 52.46
N LEU A 318 7.06 -14.57 52.00
CA LEU A 318 7.94 -15.38 52.84
C LEU A 318 9.39 -14.94 52.57
N PHE A 319 10.11 -14.77 53.68
CA PHE A 319 11.55 -14.45 53.83
C PHE A 319 11.92 -12.99 54.08
N GLN A 320 11.82 -12.62 55.36
CA GLN A 320 12.69 -11.63 56.00
C GLN A 320 14.12 -12.20 56.12
N SER A 321 15.14 -11.41 55.81
CA SER A 321 16.47 -11.53 56.42
C SER A 321 17.17 -10.17 56.43
N LYS A 322 17.56 -9.75 57.64
CA LYS A 322 18.24 -8.49 57.99
C LYS A 322 19.76 -8.65 57.82
N GLY A 323 20.45 -7.61 57.31
CA GLY A 323 21.91 -7.48 57.40
C GLY A 323 22.42 -6.11 56.94
N LYS A 324 23.16 -5.39 57.81
CA LYS A 324 23.66 -4.01 57.69
C LYS A 324 24.91 -3.87 56.76
N PRO A 325 25.30 -2.64 56.33
CA PRO A 325 26.33 -2.42 55.32
C PRO A 325 27.74 -2.33 55.93
N SER A 326 28.76 -2.84 55.23
CA SER A 326 30.18 -2.64 55.57
C SER A 326 31.03 -2.16 54.39
N LYS A 327 31.91 -1.22 54.72
CA LYS A 327 32.83 -0.39 53.93
C LYS A 327 33.63 -1.08 52.82
N PHE A 328 33.85 -0.30 51.76
CA PHE A 328 34.86 -0.45 50.72
C PHE A 328 36.29 -0.68 51.26
N GLN A 329 36.96 -1.68 50.72
CA GLN A 329 38.42 -1.75 50.58
C GLN A 329 38.77 -2.29 49.19
N LYS A 330 39.57 -1.55 48.42
CA LYS A 330 40.28 -2.07 47.23
C LYS A 330 41.41 -2.99 47.69
N PRO A 331 41.71 -4.06 46.92
CA PRO A 331 43.11 -4.21 46.52
C PRO A 331 43.30 -4.59 45.04
N SER A 332 44.32 -3.94 44.49
CA SER A 332 45.29 -4.34 43.44
C SER A 332 44.97 -5.43 42.42
N CYS A 333 45.19 -5.06 41.16
CA CYS A 333 45.40 -5.93 40.01
C CYS A 333 46.48 -6.99 40.26
N SER A 334 46.19 -8.24 39.91
CA SER A 334 47.19 -9.23 39.50
C SER A 334 46.64 -10.04 38.33
N HIS A 335 47.44 -10.13 37.28
CA HIS A 335 47.18 -10.91 36.07
C HIS A 335 47.03 -12.40 36.40
N GLY A 336 45.96 -13.00 35.88
CA GLY A 336 45.76 -14.45 35.82
C GLY A 336 44.62 -14.74 34.87
N GLY A 337 44.95 -15.09 33.62
CA GLY A 337 43.98 -15.33 32.57
C GLY A 337 43.14 -16.57 32.84
N HIS A 338 41.82 -16.39 32.85
CA HIS A 338 40.86 -17.40 32.43
C HIS A 338 39.66 -16.66 31.82
N SER A 339 39.64 -16.59 30.49
CA SER A 339 38.50 -16.16 29.70
C SER A 339 37.37 -17.18 29.87
N GLN A 340 36.46 -16.92 30.81
CA GLN A 340 35.17 -17.60 30.85
C GLN A 340 34.30 -16.90 29.80
N GLU A 341 34.30 -17.42 28.57
CA GLU A 341 33.30 -17.06 27.57
C GLU A 341 31.93 -17.46 28.13
N ASN A 342 31.21 -16.49 28.71
CA ASN A 342 29.77 -16.60 28.86
C ASN A 342 29.19 -16.59 27.45
N GLY A 343 29.02 -17.79 26.86
CA GLY A 343 28.43 -17.97 25.55
C GLY A 343 27.03 -17.35 25.54
N ILE A 344 26.91 -16.18 24.90
CA ILE A 344 25.61 -15.55 24.64
C ILE A 344 24.85 -16.52 23.74
N ASP A 345 23.68 -16.96 24.19
CA ASP A 345 22.82 -17.84 23.40
C ASP A 345 22.58 -17.18 22.02
N PRO A 346 23.01 -17.81 20.91
CA PRO A 346 22.85 -17.25 19.58
C PRO A 346 21.38 -17.06 19.17
N GLN A 347 20.44 -17.73 19.86
CA GLN A 347 19.00 -17.59 19.65
C GLN A 347 18.39 -16.46 20.49
N SER A 348 19.13 -15.89 21.44
CA SER A 348 18.71 -14.73 22.22
C SER A 348 18.66 -13.45 21.38
N LEU A 349 17.92 -12.45 21.87
CA LEU A 349 17.84 -11.14 21.24
C LEU A 349 19.23 -10.50 21.06
N LEU A 350 20.06 -10.59 22.09
CA LEU A 350 21.43 -10.07 22.07
C LEU A 350 22.31 -10.85 21.09
N GLY A 351 22.20 -12.19 21.07
CA GLY A 351 22.90 -13.04 20.11
C GLY A 351 22.53 -12.75 18.65
N THR A 352 21.26 -12.41 18.40
CA THR A 352 20.75 -12.00 17.08
C THR A 352 21.40 -10.70 16.61
N VAL A 353 21.38 -9.67 17.46
CA VAL A 353 21.93 -8.34 17.13
C VAL A 353 23.43 -8.43 16.85
N MET A 354 24.18 -9.20 17.65
CA MET A 354 25.62 -9.37 17.47
C MET A 354 26.00 -10.13 16.18
N ARG A 355 25.12 -11.01 15.67
CA ARG A 355 25.34 -11.71 14.40
C ARG A 355 25.15 -10.79 13.20
N GLN A 356 24.17 -9.89 13.25
CA GLN A 356 23.94 -8.92 12.18
C GLN A 356 25.11 -7.94 12.07
N ASP A 357 25.69 -7.51 13.19
CA ASP A 357 26.83 -6.60 13.22
C ASP A 357 28.10 -7.22 12.59
N LYS A 358 28.33 -8.52 12.80
CA LYS A 358 29.41 -9.27 12.14
C LYS A 358 29.20 -9.47 10.63
N ALA A 359 27.97 -9.39 10.14
CA ALA A 359 27.65 -9.50 8.71
C ALA A 359 27.71 -8.15 7.96
N MET A 360 27.91 -7.05 8.70
CA MET A 360 28.05 -5.68 8.17
C MET A 360 29.51 -5.28 7.92
N HIS A 361 30.47 -6.20 8.14
CA HIS A 361 31.90 -6.01 7.92
C HIS A 361 32.48 -6.94 6.86
#